data_AF-A0A951RXK6-F1
#
_entry.id   AF-A0A951RXK6-F1
#
_cell.length_a   1.000
_cell.length_b   1.000
_cell.length_c   1.000
_cell.angle_alpha   90.00
_cell.angle_beta   90.00
_cell.angle_gamma   90.00
#
_symmetry.space_group_name_H-M   'P 1'
#
loop_
_entity.id
_entity.type
_entity.pdbx_description
1 polymer ?
#
loop_
_entity_poly.entity_id
_entity_poly.type
_entity_poly.pdbx_seq_one_letter_code
_entity_poly.pdbx_strand_id
1 'polypeptide(L)'
;IMSFTTYNHNFEGFELNTNDVVVDFIGWQHATGFPKADYTFTEHIRSRIPDFRQLLLWEPDIRMDSSSNSKIDFYTGDDKGKYIVVVQGISADGKPIYQTTDFEVK
;
A
#
# COMPACT_ATOMS: atom_id res chain seq x y z
N ILE A 1 8.16 -13.91 -25.50
CA ILE A 1 8.71 -12.69 -24.86
C ILE A 1 10.22 -12.84 -24.91
N MET A 2 10.93 -11.93 -25.58
CA MET A 2 12.40 -11.92 -25.62
C MET A 2 12.87 -10.59 -24.99
N SER A 3 13.87 -10.65 -24.12
CA SER A 3 14.45 -9.49 -23.44
C SER A 3 15.94 -9.42 -23.77
N PHE A 4 16.40 -8.27 -24.25
CA PHE A 4 17.78 -8.02 -24.61
C PHE A 4 18.24 -6.72 -23.94
N THR A 5 19.41 -6.74 -23.32
CA THR A 5 20.06 -5.56 -22.73
C THR A 5 21.46 -5.44 -23.32
N THR A 6 21.81 -4.28 -23.88
CA THR A 6 23.17 -4.02 -24.37
C THR A 6 24.03 -3.45 -23.25
N TYR A 7 25.33 -3.77 -23.24
CA TYR A 7 26.26 -3.30 -22.20
C TYR A 7 26.30 -1.77 -22.11
N ASN A 8 26.33 -1.10 -23.25
CA ASN A 8 26.40 0.36 -23.34
C ASN A 8 25.03 1.05 -23.32
N HIS A 9 23.94 0.28 -23.18
CA HIS A 9 22.55 0.77 -23.20
C HIS A 9 22.19 1.54 -24.50
N ASN A 10 23.02 1.42 -25.53
CA ASN A 10 22.75 1.86 -26.89
C ASN A 10 22.55 0.61 -27.76
N PHE A 11 21.64 0.67 -28.72
CA PHE A 11 21.42 -0.43 -29.66
C PHE A 11 22.32 -0.33 -30.91
N GLU A 12 23.42 0.44 -30.84
CA GLU A 12 24.42 0.62 -31.91
C GLU A 12 23.83 0.79 -33.32
N GLY A 13 22.74 1.59 -33.45
CA GLY A 13 22.11 1.88 -34.73
C GLY A 13 21.10 0.84 -35.23
N PHE A 14 20.65 -0.11 -34.40
CA PHE A 14 19.53 -0.98 -34.72
C PHE A 14 18.24 -0.17 -34.91
N GLU A 15 17.68 -0.23 -36.11
CA GLU A 15 16.38 0.37 -36.43
C GLU A 15 15.27 -0.66 -36.23
N LEU A 16 14.30 -0.32 -35.39
CA LEU A 16 13.10 -1.13 -35.22
C LEU A 16 12.25 -1.08 -36.49
N ASN A 17 11.70 -2.22 -36.91
CA ASN A 17 10.76 -2.25 -38.00
C ASN A 17 9.51 -1.45 -37.61
N THR A 18 8.87 -0.78 -38.56
CA THR A 18 7.62 -0.03 -38.30
C THR A 18 6.49 -0.90 -37.77
N ASN A 19 6.55 -2.22 -37.96
CA ASN A 19 5.59 -3.18 -37.42
C ASN A 19 5.98 -3.73 -36.03
N ASP A 20 7.11 -3.30 -35.47
CA ASP A 20 7.54 -3.70 -34.13
C ASP A 20 6.84 -2.85 -33.07
N VAL A 21 6.44 -3.48 -31.96
CA VAL A 21 5.86 -2.80 -30.80
C VAL A 21 6.89 -2.84 -29.66
N VAL A 22 7.38 -1.66 -29.27
CA VAL A 22 8.18 -1.49 -28.07
C VAL A 22 7.24 -1.39 -26.88
N VAL A 23 7.40 -2.29 -25.92
CA VAL A 23 6.69 -2.25 -24.65
C VAL A 23 7.71 -2.03 -23.56
N ASP A 24 7.54 -0.97 -22.77
CA ASP A 24 8.32 -0.78 -21.56
C ASP A 24 7.98 -1.91 -20.59
N PHE A 25 8.93 -2.83 -20.42
CA PHE A 25 8.78 -3.90 -19.43
C PHE A 25 9.14 -3.36 -18.06
N ILE A 26 8.11 -2.93 -17.34
CA ILE A 26 8.22 -2.64 -15.91
C ILE A 26 8.40 -4.00 -15.22
N GLY A 27 9.64 -4.33 -14.85
CA GLY A 27 9.98 -5.58 -14.19
C GLY A 27 9.45 -5.68 -12.76
N TRP A 28 10.08 -6.55 -11.97
CA TRP A 28 9.78 -6.72 -10.55
C TRP A 28 9.97 -5.40 -9.80
N GLN A 29 8.87 -4.78 -9.39
CA GLN A 29 8.93 -3.67 -8.47
C GLN A 29 9.04 -4.21 -7.04
N HIS A 30 9.86 -3.56 -6.21
CA HIS A 30 9.85 -3.85 -4.79
C HIS A 30 8.44 -3.61 -4.24
N ALA A 31 7.91 -4.59 -3.50
CA ALA A 31 6.67 -4.40 -2.79
C ALA A 31 6.86 -3.25 -1.79
N THR A 32 6.20 -2.12 -2.05
CA THR A 32 6.13 -1.02 -1.11
C THR A 32 4.98 -1.27 -0.15
N GLY A 33 5.17 -0.92 1.12
CA GLY A 33 4.10 -0.98 2.11
C GLY A 33 2.98 0.00 1.78
N PHE A 34 1.82 -0.22 2.39
CA PHE A 34 0.70 0.70 2.24
C PHE A 34 1.07 2.09 2.80
N PRO A 35 0.87 3.19 2.06
CA PRO A 35 1.21 4.52 2.52
C PRO A 35 0.24 4.97 3.61
N LYS A 36 0.73 5.02 4.85
CA LYS A 36 -0.01 5.55 6.00
C LYS A 36 0.17 7.06 6.05
N ALA A 37 -0.92 7.80 6.23
CA ALA A 37 -0.82 9.24 6.47
C ALA A 37 -0.22 9.51 7.85
N ASP A 38 0.55 10.59 7.95
CA ASP A 38 1.07 11.11 9.19
C ASP A 38 0.70 12.58 9.32
N TYR A 39 -0.19 12.88 10.26
CA TYR A 39 -0.64 14.25 10.57
C TYR A 39 0.01 14.80 11.85
N THR A 40 1.09 14.20 12.34
CA THR A 40 1.83 14.76 13.49
C THR A 40 2.44 16.13 13.17
N PHE A 41 2.78 16.39 11.90
CA PHE A 41 3.43 17.62 11.49
C PHE A 41 2.43 18.72 11.08
N THR A 42 2.68 19.94 11.55
CA THR A 42 1.74 21.07 11.43
C THR A 42 1.49 21.50 9.98
N GLU A 43 2.42 21.25 9.06
CA GLU A 43 2.25 21.59 7.64
C GLU A 43 1.24 20.69 6.93
N HIS A 44 1.15 19.41 7.31
CA HIS A 44 0.15 18.50 6.75
C HIS A 44 -1.27 18.87 7.20
N ILE A 45 -1.42 19.32 8.45
CA ILE A 45 -2.69 19.85 8.98
C ILE A 45 -3.08 21.16 8.29
N ARG A 46 -2.10 21.98 7.90
CA ARG A 46 -2.32 23.26 7.21
C ARG A 46 -2.43 23.14 5.69
N SER A 47 -2.18 21.95 5.15
CA SER A 47 -2.40 21.64 3.75
C SER A 47 -3.86 21.91 3.39
N ARG A 48 -4.10 22.58 2.27
CA ARG A 48 -5.47 22.81 1.75
C ARG A 48 -5.95 21.67 0.88
N ILE A 49 -5.23 20.54 0.88
CA ILE A 49 -5.58 19.36 0.11
C ILE A 49 -6.47 18.49 0.99
N PRO A 50 -7.74 18.28 0.62
CA PRO A 50 -8.64 17.44 1.40
C PRO A 50 -8.25 15.96 1.32
N ASP A 51 -8.42 15.22 2.41
CA ASP A 51 -8.21 13.77 2.50
C ASP A 51 -9.53 12.99 2.44
N PHE A 52 -9.75 12.33 1.30
CA PHE A 52 -10.91 11.47 1.05
C PHE A 52 -10.54 9.98 0.89
N ARG A 53 -9.45 9.53 1.53
CA ARG A 53 -9.03 8.13 1.46
C ARG A 53 -10.07 7.20 2.07
N GLN A 54 -10.45 6.18 1.32
CA GLN A 54 -11.38 5.14 1.76
C GLN A 54 -10.69 4.05 2.60
N LEU A 55 -9.46 3.69 2.23
CA LEU A 55 -8.62 2.76 2.98
C LEU A 55 -7.64 3.57 3.84
N LEU A 56 -7.82 3.53 5.16
CA LEU A 56 -7.01 4.32 6.10
C LEU A 56 -5.75 3.58 6.54
N LEU A 57 -5.82 2.25 6.61
CA LEU A 57 -4.75 1.39 7.07
C LEU A 57 -4.83 0.02 6.39
N TRP A 58 -3.68 -0.47 5.93
CA TRP A 58 -3.49 -1.87 5.51
C TRP A 58 -2.16 -2.38 6.05
N GLU A 59 -2.20 -3.35 6.97
CA GLU A 59 -1.02 -3.94 7.60
C GLU A 59 -1.18 -5.47 7.65
N PRO A 60 -0.57 -6.21 6.70
CA PRO A 60 -0.77 -7.66 6.57
C PRO A 60 0.12 -8.49 7.50
N ASP A 61 1.21 -7.94 8.04
CA ASP A 61 2.16 -8.68 8.90
C ASP A 61 2.14 -8.12 10.33
N ILE A 62 1.06 -8.43 11.05
CA ILE A 62 0.93 -8.12 12.48
C ILE A 62 1.13 -9.41 13.26
N ARG A 63 2.18 -9.45 14.09
CA ARG A 63 2.43 -10.54 15.03
C ARG A 63 1.99 -10.10 16.42
N MET A 64 0.92 -10.72 16.91
CA MET A 64 0.45 -10.53 18.28
C MET A 64 1.22 -11.49 19.18
N ASP A 65 1.98 -10.96 20.13
CA ASP A 65 2.52 -11.76 21.22
C ASP A 65 1.56 -11.72 22.42
N SER A 66 1.53 -12.78 23.23
CA SER A 66 0.60 -12.90 24.37
C SER A 66 0.90 -11.94 25.53
N SER A 67 1.97 -11.15 25.45
CA SER A 67 2.47 -10.25 26.50
C SER A 67 2.32 -8.77 26.14
N SER A 68 2.10 -8.42 24.88
CA SER A 68 1.97 -7.05 24.42
C SER A 68 0.58 -6.78 23.87
N ASN A 69 -0.08 -5.77 24.46
CA ASN A 69 -1.21 -5.11 23.83
C ASN A 69 -0.68 -4.43 22.56
N SER A 70 -0.69 -5.15 21.45
CA SER A 70 -0.29 -4.64 20.13
C SER A 70 -1.20 -3.47 19.77
N LYS A 71 -0.69 -2.25 20.00
CA LYS A 71 -1.40 -1.01 19.70
C LYS A 71 -1.17 -0.64 18.24
N ILE A 72 -2.25 -0.39 17.52
CA ILE A 72 -2.22 0.02 16.12
C ILE A 72 -2.86 1.40 16.04
N ASP A 73 -2.06 2.40 15.68
CA ASP A 73 -2.49 3.78 15.52
C ASP A 73 -2.54 4.13 14.02
N PHE A 74 -3.56 4.90 13.63
CA PHE A 74 -3.74 5.43 12.28
C PHE A 74 -4.54 6.74 12.34
N TYR A 75 -4.51 7.50 11.25
CA TYR A 75 -5.29 8.72 11.10
C TYR A 75 -6.45 8.53 10.11
N THR A 76 -7.58 9.17 10.41
CA THR A 76 -8.73 9.26 9.50
C THR A 76 -8.52 10.37 8.47
N GLY A 77 -9.33 10.34 7.40
CA GLY A 77 -9.46 11.47 6.49
C GLY A 77 -10.41 12.54 7.02
N ASP A 78 -10.76 13.48 6.14
CA ASP A 78 -11.67 14.60 6.42
C ASP A 78 -13.16 14.21 6.38
N ASP A 79 -13.46 13.02 5.86
CA ASP A 79 -14.82 12.51 5.74
C ASP A 79 -15.40 12.07 7.08
N LYS A 80 -16.56 12.63 7.40
CA LYS A 80 -17.40 12.16 8.51
C LYS A 80 -18.19 10.94 8.09
N GLY A 81 -18.41 10.05 9.04
CA GLY A 81 -19.25 8.88 8.81
C GLY A 81 -18.78 7.65 9.57
N LYS A 82 -19.36 6.51 9.18
CA LYS A 82 -19.11 5.22 9.77
C LYS A 82 -18.00 4.50 9.01
N TYR A 83 -16.98 4.07 9.73
CA TYR A 83 -15.85 3.31 9.22
C TYR A 83 -15.90 1.89 9.76
N ILE A 84 -15.39 0.94 8.97
CA ILE A 84 -15.27 -0.47 9.36
C ILE A 84 -13.79 -0.83 9.49
N VAL A 85 -13.48 -1.57 10.55
CA VAL A 85 -12.20 -2.23 10.76
C VAL A 85 -12.41 -3.72 10.54
N VAL A 86 -11.58 -4.30 9.68
CA VAL A 86 -11.60 -5.73 9.38
C VAL A 86 -10.26 -6.31 9.79
N VAL A 87 -10.29 -7.34 10.64
CA VAL A 87 -9.11 -8.08 11.08
C VAL A 87 -9.21 -9.51 10.55
N GLN A 88 -8.19 -9.92 9.82
CA GLN A 88 -8.05 -11.27 9.28
C GLN A 88 -6.70 -11.83 9.70
N GLY A 89 -6.65 -13.12 10.00
CA GLY A 89 -5.40 -13.76 10.41
C GLY A 89 -5.51 -15.26 10.51
N ILE A 90 -4.42 -15.86 10.97
CA ILE A 90 -4.32 -17.29 11.25
C ILE A 90 -3.72 -17.43 12.65
N SER A 91 -4.36 -18.21 13.52
CA SER A 91 -3.87 -18.50 14.87
C SER A 91 -2.63 -19.41 14.84
N ALA A 92 -1.95 -19.55 15.98
CA ALA A 92 -0.79 -20.43 16.12
C ALA A 92 -1.09 -21.91 15.80
N ASP A 93 -2.34 -22.36 15.99
CA ASP A 93 -2.81 -23.70 15.63
C ASP A 93 -3.36 -23.80 14.19
N GLY A 94 -3.16 -22.77 13.37
CA GLY A 94 -3.50 -22.78 11.95
C GLY A 94 -4.98 -22.50 11.64
N LYS A 95 -5.77 -22.04 12.61
CA LYS A 95 -7.18 -21.72 12.39
C LYS A 95 -7.34 -20.30 11.83
N PRO A 96 -8.18 -20.11 10.80
CA PRO A 96 -8.47 -18.77 10.30
C PRO A 96 -9.24 -17.96 11.34
N ILE A 97 -8.89 -16.68 11.43
CA ILE A 97 -9.54 -15.68 12.28
C ILE A 97 -10.13 -14.61 11.37
N TYR A 98 -11.37 -14.21 11.65
CA TYR A 98 -12.05 -13.10 11.00
C TYR A 98 -12.84 -12.33 12.04
N GLN A 99 -12.62 -11.02 12.13
CA GLN A 99 -13.36 -10.13 13.02
C GLN A 99 -13.58 -8.77 12.37
N THR A 100 -14.73 -8.17 12.67
CA THR A 100 -15.07 -6.82 12.22
C THR A 100 -15.54 -5.98 13.38
N THR A 101 -15.19 -4.70 13.38
CA THR A 101 -15.75 -3.69 14.27
C THR A 101 -15.95 -2.40 13.50
N ASP A 102 -16.71 -1.47 14.05
CA ASP A 102 -16.93 -0.17 13.44
C ASP A 102 -16.69 0.98 14.42
N PHE A 103 -16.46 2.16 13.88
CA PHE A 103 -16.37 3.42 14.62
C PHE A 103 -16.92 4.57 13.76
N GLU A 104 -17.24 5.69 14.41
CA GLU A 104 -17.82 6.85 13.74
C GLU A 104 -16.96 8.10 13.96
N VAL A 105 -16.73 8.85 12.87
CA VAL A 105 -16.07 10.16 12.88
C VAL A 105 -17.14 11.24 12.72
N LYS A 106 -17.17 12.21 13.65
CA LYS A 106 -18.21 13.25 13.77
C LYS A 106 -17.71 14.65 13.50
#